data_AF-W0DKD5-F1
#
_entry.id   AF-W0DKD5-F1
#
_cell.length_a   1.000
_cell.length_b   1.000
_cell.length_c   1.000
_cell.angle_alpha   90.00
_cell.angle_beta   90.00
_cell.angle_gamma   90.00
#
_symmetry.space_group_name_H-M   'P 1'
#
loop_
_entity.id
_entity.type
_entity.pdbx_description
1 polymer ?
#
loop_
_entity_poly.entity_id
_entity_poly.type
_entity_poly.pdbx_seq_one_letter_code
_entity_poly.pdbx_strand_id
1 'polypeptide(L)'
;MRLTAQQRRVIRQAALDCFGPEARVILFGSRADDTARGGDIDLLIETQITDPEEIVHAEIRFQVQVQQAIGEQKIDLLVNYPGRGEHPPIFAIAQRTGVRL
;
A
#
# COMPACT_ATOMS: atom_id res chain seq x y z
N MET A 1 -0.93 7.00 13.67
CA MET A 1 -0.95 5.73 12.91
C MET A 1 -1.80 4.66 13.62
N ARG A 2 -2.98 4.40 13.06
CA ARG A 2 -3.97 3.44 13.58
C ARG A 2 -3.83 2.04 12.95
N LEU A 3 -2.59 1.52 12.91
CA LEU A 3 -2.29 0.14 12.53
C LEU A 3 -1.56 -0.56 13.67
N THR A 4 -1.93 -1.81 13.96
CA THR A 4 -1.21 -2.62 14.95
C THR A 4 0.20 -2.96 14.46
N ALA A 5 1.12 -3.30 15.38
CA ALA A 5 2.44 -3.78 14.99
C ALA A 5 2.38 -5.00 14.06
N GLN A 6 1.42 -5.89 14.28
CA GLN A 6 1.19 -7.05 13.43
C GLN A 6 0.75 -6.65 12.02
N GLN A 7 -0.21 -5.73 11.90
CA GLN A 7 -0.69 -5.25 10.60
C GLN A 7 0.44 -4.60 9.79
N ARG A 8 1.24 -3.75 10.42
CA ARG A 8 2.40 -3.11 9.76
C ARG A 8 3.38 -4.14 9.23
N ARG A 9 3.71 -5.15 10.05
CA ARG A 9 4.61 -6.23 9.66
C ARG A 9 4.07 -7.03 8.47
N VAL A 10 2.81 -7.43 8.52
CA VAL A 10 2.14 -8.19 7.45
C VAL A 10 2.13 -7.40 6.16
N ILE A 11 1.70 -6.14 6.20
CA ILE A 11 1.62 -5.26 5.03
C ILE A 11 3.00 -5.07 4.40
N ARG A 12 4.02 -4.79 5.21
CA ARG A 12 5.40 -4.62 4.72
C ARG A 12 5.91 -5.90 4.06
N GLN A 13 5.71 -7.05 4.70
CA GLN A 13 6.17 -8.32 4.15
C GLN A 13 5.45 -8.67 2.84
N ALA A 14 4.12 -8.54 2.81
CA ALA A 14 3.34 -8.79 1.60
C ALA A 14 3.75 -7.88 0.44
N ALA A 15 4.11 -6.62 0.72
CA ALA A 15 4.60 -5.73 -0.32
C ALA A 15 5.93 -6.21 -0.91
N LEU A 16 6.87 -6.66 -0.07
CA LEU A 16 8.15 -7.20 -0.54
C LEU A 16 7.96 -8.50 -1.33
N ASP A 17 7.07 -9.37 -0.86
CA ASP A 17 6.80 -10.66 -1.50
C ASP A 17 6.12 -10.48 -2.87
N CYS A 18 5.19 -9.52 -2.98
CA CYS A 18 4.36 -9.36 -4.17
C CYS A 18 4.92 -8.37 -5.19
N PHE A 19 5.54 -7.28 -4.73
CA PHE A 19 6.04 -6.17 -5.56
C PHE A 19 7.57 -6.10 -5.66
N GLY A 20 8.27 -7.06 -5.04
CA GLY A 20 9.72 -7.20 -5.09
C GLY A 20 10.46 -6.56 -3.90
N PRO A 21 11.77 -6.86 -3.76
CA PRO A 21 12.55 -6.50 -2.57
C PRO A 21 12.79 -4.99 -2.39
N GLU A 22 12.61 -4.21 -3.45
CA GLU A 22 12.72 -2.75 -3.41
C GLU A 22 11.39 -2.06 -3.12
N ALA A 23 10.31 -2.83 -2.92
CA ALA A 23 8.99 -2.27 -2.68
C ALA A 23 8.98 -1.41 -1.40
N ARG A 24 8.39 -0.22 -1.51
CA ARG A 24 8.19 0.69 -0.38
C ARG A 24 6.71 0.85 -0.13
N VAL A 25 6.34 0.91 1.15
CA VAL A 25 4.95 1.07 1.56
C VAL A 25 4.81 2.37 2.34
N ILE A 26 3.83 3.17 1.93
CA ILE A 26 3.46 4.42 2.58
C ILE A 26 1.98 4.30 2.95
N LEU A 27 1.69 4.34 4.24
CA LEU A 27 0.32 4.48 4.75
C LEU A 27 -0.09 5.94 4.66
N PHE A 28 -1.17 6.25 3.98
CA PHE A 28 -1.72 7.60 3.94
C PHE A 28 -3.19 7.62 4.37
N GLY A 29 -3.85 8.75 4.19
CA GLY A 29 -5.27 8.88 4.49
C GLY A 29 -5.59 8.77 5.98
N SER A 30 -6.81 8.29 6.27
CA SER A 30 -7.41 8.38 7.60
C SER A 30 -6.69 7.58 8.68
N ARG A 31 -6.01 6.48 8.31
CA ARG A 31 -5.28 5.64 9.28
C ARG A 31 -3.85 6.10 9.56
N ALA A 32 -3.34 7.06 8.80
CA ALA A 32 -2.06 7.72 9.13
C ALA A 32 -2.18 8.57 10.41
N ASP A 33 -3.34 9.21 10.62
CA ASP A 33 -3.66 10.07 11.77
C ASP A 33 -4.32 9.29 12.93
N ASP A 34 -3.80 9.45 14.14
CA ASP A 34 -4.36 8.82 15.36
C ASP A 34 -5.64 9.47 15.86
N THR A 35 -5.89 10.73 15.47
CA THR A 35 -7.06 11.51 15.92
C THR A 35 -8.30 11.28 15.06
N ALA A 36 -8.13 10.71 13.86
CA ALA A 36 -9.22 10.40 12.94
C ALA A 36 -10.07 9.20 13.41
N ARG A 37 -11.30 9.08 12.89
CA ARG A 37 -12.24 7.97 13.21
C ARG A 37 -12.55 7.12 11.98
N GLY A 38 -12.75 5.81 12.17
CA GLY A 38 -13.10 4.88 11.09
C GLY A 38 -12.00 4.76 10.03
N GLY A 39 -12.35 4.32 8.82
CA GLY A 39 -11.51 4.42 7.63
C GLY A 39 -10.91 3.11 7.12
N ASP A 40 -10.70 3.10 5.80
CA ASP A 40 -10.02 2.05 5.06
C ASP A 40 -8.51 2.16 5.27
N ILE A 41 -7.76 1.13 4.87
CA ILE A 41 -6.30 1.20 4.86
C ILE A 41 -5.85 1.72 3.49
N ASP A 42 -5.54 3.01 3.41
CA ASP A 42 -5.02 3.64 2.19
C ASP A 42 -3.50 3.44 2.09
N LEU A 43 -3.03 2.70 1.07
CA LEU A 43 -1.62 2.38 0.90
C LEU A 43 -1.10 2.84 -0.46
N LEU A 44 0.04 3.52 -0.46
CA LEU A 44 0.85 3.75 -1.65
C LEU A 44 2.02 2.76 -1.64
N ILE A 45 2.09 1.95 -2.69
CA ILE A 45 3.21 1.03 -2.97
C ILE A 45 4.08 1.66 -4.05
N GLU A 46 5.36 1.82 -3.79
CA GLU A 46 6.36 2.14 -4.82
C GLU A 46 7.12 0.86 -5.18
N THR A 47 7.18 0.50 -6.47
CA THR A 47 7.85 -0.71 -6.97
C THR A 47 8.73 -0.39 -8.17
N GLN A 48 9.64 -1.30 -8.53
CA GLN A 48 10.42 -1.25 -9.77
C GLN A 48 9.84 -2.13 -10.88
N ILE A 49 8.75 -2.85 -10.65
CA ILE A 49 8.10 -3.65 -11.69
C ILE A 49 7.66 -2.70 -12.82
N THR A 50 8.03 -3.02 -14.06
CA THR A 50 7.70 -2.19 -15.24
C THR A 50 6.59 -2.80 -16.10
N ASP A 51 6.34 -4.10 -15.95
CA ASP A 51 5.30 -4.81 -16.71
C ASP A 51 3.91 -4.55 -16.09
N PRO A 52 2.97 -3.92 -16.82
CA PRO A 52 1.63 -3.65 -16.34
C PRO A 52 0.84 -4.90 -15.93
N GLU A 53 1.03 -6.03 -16.62
CA GLU A 53 0.33 -7.28 -16.29
C GLU A 53 0.79 -7.81 -14.94
N GLU A 54 2.11 -7.81 -14.71
CA GLU A 54 2.70 -8.22 -13.43
C GLU A 54 2.33 -7.27 -12.28
N ILE A 55 2.16 -5.96 -12.54
CA ILE A 55 1.68 -5.00 -11.53
C ILE A 55 0.27 -5.37 -11.06
N VAL A 56 -0.63 -5.71 -11.99
CA VAL A 56 -2.00 -6.11 -11.66
C VAL A 56 -1.99 -7.43 -10.87
N HIS A 57 -1.17 -8.40 -11.29
CA HIS A 57 -1.03 -9.65 -10.54
C HIS A 57 -0.45 -9.45 -9.13
N ALA A 58 0.56 -8.59 -8.99
CA ALA A 58 1.14 -8.24 -7.71
C ALA A 58 0.12 -7.58 -6.78
N GLU A 59 -0.71 -6.68 -7.29
CA GLU A 59 -1.80 -6.05 -6.53
C GLU A 59 -2.82 -7.07 -6.02
N ILE A 60 -3.27 -8.01 -6.86
CA ILE A 60 -4.21 -9.06 -6.45
C ILE A 60 -3.58 -9.96 -5.37
N ARG A 61 -2.34 -10.44 -5.60
CA ARG A 61 -1.63 -11.29 -4.62
C ARG A 61 -1.45 -10.59 -3.29
N PHE A 62 -1.09 -9.30 -3.32
CA PHE A 62 -0.93 -8.47 -2.13
C PHE A 62 -2.23 -8.38 -1.34
N GLN A 63 -3.34 -8.03 -1.99
CA GLN A 63 -4.64 -7.89 -1.33
C GLN A 63 -5.07 -9.21 -0.68
N VAL A 64 -4.93 -10.34 -1.38
CA VAL A 64 -5.23 -11.67 -0.86
C VAL A 64 -4.35 -12.01 0.35
N GLN A 65 -3.04 -11.83 0.23
CA GLN A 65 -2.09 -12.17 1.31
C GLN A 65 -2.35 -11.35 2.57
N VAL A 66 -2.62 -10.05 2.43
CA VAL A 66 -2.93 -9.20 3.59
C VAL A 66 -4.27 -9.60 4.23
N GLN A 67 -5.33 -9.79 3.44
CA GLN A 67 -6.65 -10.17 3.97
C GLN A 67 -6.61 -11.51 4.70
N GLN A 68 -5.88 -12.51 4.19
CA GLN A 68 -5.71 -13.79 4.87
C GLN A 68 -5.01 -13.67 6.23
N ALA A 69 -4.08 -12.72 6.37
CA ALA A 69 -3.26 -12.58 7.56
C ALA A 69 -3.87 -11.66 8.64
N ILE A 70 -4.64 -10.64 8.27
CA ILE A 70 -5.22 -9.67 9.23
C ILE A 70 -6.75 -9.61 9.21
N GLY A 71 -7.40 -10.50 8.47
CA GLY A 71 -8.84 -10.57 8.30
C GLY A 71 -9.38 -9.59 7.26
N GLU A 72 -10.70 -9.59 7.10
CA GLU A 72 -11.39 -8.72 6.16
C GLU A 72 -11.18 -7.25 6.57
N GLN A 73 -10.41 -6.53 5.75
CA GLN A 73 -10.18 -5.10 5.84
C GLN A 73 -10.26 -4.54 4.43
N LYS A 74 -10.96 -3.41 4.29
CA LYS A 74 -10.93 -2.66 3.05
C LYS A 74 -9.57 -1.96 2.93
N ILE A 75 -8.85 -2.28 1.86
CA ILE A 75 -7.52 -1.74 1.55
C ILE A 75 -7.61 -1.09 0.18
N ASP A 76 -7.39 0.22 0.14
CA ASP A 76 -7.35 0.99 -1.09
C ASP A 76 -5.87 1.16 -1.50
N LEU A 77 -5.50 0.58 -2.64
CA LEU A 77 -4.11 0.51 -3.11
C LEU A 77 -3.84 1.54 -4.22
N LEU A 78 -2.75 2.27 -4.08
CA LEU A 78 -2.12 3.02 -5.17
C LEU A 78 -0.75 2.40 -5.46
N VAL A 79 -0.48 2.06 -6.72
CA VAL A 79 0.83 1.51 -7.13
C VAL A 79 1.57 2.51 -7.99
N ASN A 80 2.70 3.03 -7.53
CA ASN A 80 3.61 3.85 -8.31
C ASN A 80 4.73 2.95 -8.87
N TYR A 81 4.90 2.98 -10.18
CA TYR A 81 5.84 2.13 -10.91
C TYR A 81 6.50 2.90 -12.05
N PRO A 82 7.70 2.48 -12.52
CA PRO A 82 8.39 3.18 -13.59
C PRO A 82 7.58 3.16 -14.88
N GLY A 83 7.50 4.29 -15.57
CA GLY A 83 6.74 4.40 -16.82
C GLY A 83 5.23 4.58 -16.64
N ARG A 84 4.73 4.73 -15.40
CA ARG A 84 3.34 5.13 -15.17
C ARG A 84 3.07 6.48 -15.87
N GLY A 85 2.11 6.50 -16.79
CA GLY A 85 1.80 7.69 -17.59
C GLY A 85 0.97 8.74 -16.86
N GLU A 86 0.16 8.34 -15.88
CA GLU A 86 -0.71 9.25 -15.13
C GLU A 86 -0.37 9.27 -13.63
N HIS A 87 -0.20 10.49 -13.10
CA HIS A 87 -0.02 10.74 -11.67
C HIS A 87 -1.11 11.67 -11.14
N PRO A 88 -2.29 11.13 -10.79
CA PRO A 88 -3.33 11.92 -10.16
C PRO A 88 -2.82 12.59 -8.87
N PRO A 89 -3.39 13.74 -8.45
CA PRO A 89 -2.92 14.51 -7.28
C PRO A 89 -2.82 13.70 -5.98
N ILE A 90 -3.59 12.62 -5.86
CA ILE A 90 -3.57 11.72 -4.71
C ILE A 90 -2.19 11.08 -4.47
N PHE A 91 -1.36 10.87 -5.51
CA PHE A 91 0.00 10.36 -5.35
C PHE A 91 0.88 11.35 -4.58
N ALA A 92 0.83 12.63 -4.96
CA ALA A 92 1.57 13.68 -4.28
C ALA A 92 1.06 13.89 -2.84
N ILE A 93 -0.26 13.74 -2.61
CA ILE A 93 -0.83 13.78 -1.27
C ILE A 93 -0.29 12.63 -0.43
N ALA A 94 -0.36 11.39 -0.94
CA ALA A 94 0.12 10.19 -0.25
C ALA A 94 1.61 10.29 0.11
N GLN A 95 2.46 10.77 -0.80
CA GLN A 95 3.88 10.98 -0.54
C GLN A 95 4.15 12.07 0.52
N ARG A 96 3.35 13.14 0.52
CA ARG A 96 3.54 14.28 1.43
C ARG A 96 3.00 14.03 2.84
N THR A 97 1.86 13.38 2.97
CA THR A 97 1.16 13.20 4.24
C THR A 97 1.29 11.80 4.82
N GLY A 98 1.72 10.84 4.01
CA GLY A 98 1.82 9.45 4.42
C GLY A 98 3.01 9.16 5.34
N VAL A 99 2.88 8.06 6.08
CA VAL A 99 3.91 7.54 6.97
C VAL A 99 4.43 6.23 6.41
N ARG A 100 5.75 6.10 6.32
CA ARG A 100 6.40 4.87 5.85
C ARG A 100 6.16 3.72 6.82
N LEU A 101 5.79 2.55 6.29
CA LEU A 101 5.71 1.29 7.01
C LEU A 101 7.01 0.50 6.88
#